data_AF-X1UKX6-F1
#
_entry.id   AF-X1UKX6-F1
#
_cell.length_a   1.000
_cell.length_b   1.000
_cell.length_c   1.000
_cell.angle_alpha   90.00
_cell.angle_beta   90.00
_cell.angle_gamma   90.00
#
_symmetry.space_group_name_H-M   'P 1'
#
loop_
_entity.id
_entity.type
_entity.pdbx_description
1 polymer ?
#
loop_
_entity_poly.entity_id
_entity_poly.type
_entity_poly.pdbx_seq_one_letter_code
_entity_poly.pdbx_strand_id
1 'polypeptide(L)'
;FNVVGGSSLTLFEVNEAAEVIQQAVDPEANIIFGVAHDPNMDNELRITLVATGFASKAGLADTGEEDEQTQLLKSLKSEEELDVP
;
A
#
# COMPACT_ATOMS: atom_id res chain seq x y z
N PHE A 1 -9.81 5.99 -9.02
CA PHE A 1 -9.10 7.08 -9.71
C PHE A 1 -10.04 7.75 -10.70
N ASN A 2 -9.75 8.99 -11.08
CA ASN A 2 -10.49 9.72 -12.09
C ASN A 2 -9.58 10.03 -13.28
N VAL A 3 -10.06 9.78 -14.49
CA VAL A 3 -9.36 10.09 -15.74
C VAL A 3 -10.08 11.25 -16.42
N VAL A 4 -9.33 12.28 -16.79
CA VAL A 4 -9.83 13.45 -17.52
C VAL A 4 -9.00 13.63 -18.77
N GLY A 5 -9.67 13.80 -19.91
CA GLY A 5 -9.02 14.13 -21.17
C GLY A 5 -9.97 14.89 -22.09
N GLY A 6 -9.43 15.48 -23.14
CA GLY A 6 -10.23 16.12 -24.17
C GLY A 6 -10.78 15.13 -25.18
N SER A 7 -11.06 15.65 -26.38
CA SER A 7 -11.75 14.90 -27.43
C SER A 7 -10.91 13.77 -28.04
N SER A 8 -9.61 13.71 -27.74
CA SER A 8 -8.73 12.61 -28.13
C SER A 8 -8.75 11.43 -27.17
N LEU A 9 -9.40 11.53 -26.00
CA LEU A 9 -9.38 10.46 -24.99
C LEU A 9 -10.05 9.19 -25.51
N THR A 10 -9.32 8.09 -25.51
CA THR A 10 -9.83 6.78 -25.94
C THR A 10 -10.09 5.85 -24.76
N LEU A 11 -11.00 4.89 -24.95
CA LEU A 11 -11.22 3.83 -23.96
C LEU A 11 -9.98 2.94 -23.76
N PHE A 12 -9.10 2.87 -24.77
CA PHE A 12 -7.87 2.10 -24.69
C PHE A 12 -6.92 2.69 -23.63
N GLU A 13 -6.68 3.99 -23.68
CA GLU A 13 -5.83 4.69 -22.69
C GLU A 13 -6.40 4.61 -21.28
N VAL A 14 -7.72 4.72 -21.14
CA VAL A 14 -8.40 4.53 -19.85
C VAL A 14 -8.18 3.12 -19.32
N ASN A 15 -8.25 2.09 -20.19
CA ASN A 15 -8.02 0.71 -19.81
C ASN A 15 -6.57 0.45 -19.40
N GLU A 16 -5.59 0.97 -20.14
CA GLU A 16 -4.17 0.86 -19.77
C GLU A 16 -3.89 1.50 -18.40
N ALA A 17 -4.42 2.71 -18.17
CA ALA A 17 -4.29 3.37 -16.87
C ALA A 17 -4.94 2.55 -15.73
N ALA A 18 -6.09 1.93 -16.00
CA ALA A 18 -6.77 1.09 -15.03
C ALA A 18 -5.96 -0.16 -14.67
N GLU A 19 -5.37 -0.81 -15.67
CA GLU A 19 -4.56 -2.02 -15.50
C GLU A 19 -3.31 -1.73 -14.66
N VAL A 20 -2.59 -0.64 -14.96
CA VAL A 20 -1.42 -0.21 -14.19
C VAL A 20 -1.78 0.07 -12.73
N ILE A 21 -2.91 0.75 -12.48
CA ILE A 21 -3.35 1.05 -11.11
C ILE A 21 -3.74 -0.23 -10.38
N GLN A 22 -4.46 -1.15 -11.03
CA GLN A 22 -4.86 -2.43 -10.44
C GLN A 22 -3.67 -3.29 -10.03
N GLN A 23 -2.61 -3.31 -10.85
CA GLN A 23 -1.38 -4.05 -10.54
C GLN A 23 -0.59 -3.43 -9.38
N ALA A 24 -0.72 -2.12 -9.16
CA ALA A 24 0.02 -1.39 -8.14
C ALA A 24 -0.67 -1.34 -6.77
N VAL A 25 -1.99 -1.58 -6.72
CA VAL A 25 -2.75 -1.58 -5.47
C VAL A 25 -2.92 -2.99 -4.91
N ASP A 26 -3.35 -3.06 -3.64
CA ASP A 26 -3.68 -4.32 -2.99
C ASP A 26 -4.82 -5.05 -3.75
N PRO A 27 -4.73 -6.38 -3.96
CA PRO A 27 -5.79 -7.14 -4.64
C PRO A 27 -7.17 -7.05 -3.99
N GLU A 28 -7.24 -6.79 -2.69
CA GLU A 28 -8.50 -6.63 -1.95
C GLU A 28 -8.94 -5.15 -1.85
N ALA A 29 -8.21 -4.22 -2.48
CA ALA A 29 -8.57 -2.81 -2.48
C ALA A 29 -9.85 -2.54 -3.28
N ASN A 30 -10.77 -1.79 -2.68
CA ASN A 30 -11.94 -1.28 -3.39
C ASN A 30 -11.54 -0.11 -4.29
N ILE A 31 -11.64 -0.29 -5.61
CA ILE A 31 -11.30 0.72 -6.60
C ILE A 31 -12.57 1.32 -7.19
N ILE A 32 -12.73 2.64 -7.07
CA ILE A 32 -13.79 3.39 -7.76
C ILE A 32 -13.14 4.15 -8.91
N PHE A 33 -13.53 3.83 -10.16
CA PHE A 33 -13.04 4.53 -11.36
C PHE A 33 -14.09 5.49 -11.93
N GLY A 34 -13.59 6.57 -12.53
CA GLY A 34 -14.42 7.56 -13.21
C GLY A 34 -13.71 8.16 -14.42
N VAL A 35 -14.50 8.64 -15.37
CA VAL A 35 -14.02 9.33 -16.58
C VAL A 35 -14.78 10.64 -16.72
N ALA A 36 -14.06 11.72 -16.96
CA ALA A 36 -14.62 13.02 -17.30
C ALA A 36 -14.00 13.55 -18.59
N HIS A 37 -14.74 14.38 -19.31
CA HIS A 37 -14.28 15.01 -20.54
C HIS A 37 -14.10 16.51 -20.32
N ASP A 38 -12.92 17.04 -20.64
CA ASP A 38 -12.63 18.47 -20.61
C ASP A 38 -12.20 18.94 -22.02
N PRO A 39 -13.03 19.70 -22.74
CA PRO A 39 -12.73 20.14 -24.10
C PRO A 39 -11.53 21.10 -24.19
N ASN A 40 -11.06 21.66 -23.07
CA ASN A 40 -9.87 22.52 -23.05
C ASN A 40 -8.56 21.72 -22.96
N MET A 41 -8.63 20.42 -22.73
CA MET A 41 -7.49 19.52 -22.63
C MET A 41 -7.24 18.85 -23.98
N ASP A 42 -6.70 19.58 -24.96
CA ASP A 42 -6.51 19.14 -26.36
C ASP A 42 -6.07 17.67 -26.52
N ASN A 43 -4.75 17.43 -26.49
CA ASN A 43 -4.12 16.11 -26.54
C ASN A 43 -3.56 15.71 -25.15
N GLU A 44 -4.10 16.30 -24.08
CA GLU A 44 -3.61 16.09 -22.72
C GLU A 44 -4.51 15.13 -21.93
N LEU A 45 -3.86 14.34 -21.08
CA LEU A 45 -4.51 13.43 -20.14
C LEU A 45 -4.14 13.81 -18.71
N ARG A 46 -5.13 13.83 -17.83
CA ARG A 46 -4.94 14.04 -16.39
C ARG A 46 -5.56 12.90 -15.61
N ILE A 47 -4.75 12.27 -14.77
CA ILE A 47 -5.20 11.22 -13.86
C ILE A 47 -5.12 11.75 -12.44
N THR A 48 -6.21 11.59 -11.67
CA THR A 48 -6.24 11.90 -10.24
C THR A 48 -6.49 10.61 -9.46
N LEU A 49 -5.54 10.24 -8.61
CA LEU A 49 -5.64 9.09 -7.72
C LEU A 49 -5.70 9.58 -6.28
N VAL A 50 -6.73 9.16 -5.56
CA VAL A 50 -6.84 9.33 -4.12
C VAL A 50 -6.80 7.94 -3.52
N ALA A 51 -5.78 7.68 -2.72
CA ALA A 51 -5.58 6.40 -2.05
C ALA A 51 -5.67 6.61 -0.54
N THR A 52 -6.50 5.80 0.11
CA THR A 52 -6.82 5.90 1.54
C THR A 52 -6.89 4.51 2.15
N GLY A 53 -6.88 4.40 3.48
CA GLY A 53 -6.92 3.10 4.16
C GLY A 53 -5.56 2.43 4.29
N PHE A 54 -4.47 3.16 4.05
CA PHE A 54 -3.14 2.70 4.41
C PHE A 54 -3.05 2.56 5.93
N ALA A 55 -2.75 1.35 6.40
CA ALA A 55 -2.32 1.17 7.78
C ALA A 55 -1.04 1.98 7.98
N SER A 56 -1.14 3.06 8.75
CA SER A 56 0.02 3.85 9.10
C SER A 56 1.01 2.94 9.81
N LYS A 57 2.21 2.79 9.26
CA LYS A 57 3.40 2.27 9.97
C LYS A 57 3.87 3.23 11.08
N ALA A 58 2.94 3.98 11.68
CA ALA A 58 3.10 4.86 12.83
C ALA A 58 2.29 4.34 14.05
N GLY A 59 1.87 3.07 14.01
CA GLY A 59 1.24 2.39 15.15
C GLY A 59 1.79 0.99 15.42
N LEU A 60 2.74 0.51 14.63
CA LEU A 60 3.48 -0.72 14.90
C LEU A 60 4.93 -0.32 15.01
N ALA A 61 5.31 -0.01 16.25
CA ALA A 61 6.64 -0.40 16.70
C ALA A 61 6.83 -1.84 16.24
N ASP A 62 7.81 -2.01 15.37
CA ASP A 62 8.38 -3.29 15.05
C ASP A 62 8.92 -3.86 16.36
N THR A 63 8.09 -4.59 17.12
CA THR A 63 8.52 -5.46 18.22
C THR A 63 9.20 -6.71 17.62
N GLY A 64 10.13 -6.49 16.70
CA GLY A 64 11.00 -7.51 16.12
C GLY A 64 12.32 -7.69 16.89
N GLU A 65 12.59 -6.86 17.91
CA GLU A 65 13.85 -6.91 18.68
C GLU A 65 13.68 -7.38 20.14
N GLU A 66 12.45 -7.57 20.62
CA GLU A 66 12.20 -8.03 22.01
C GLU A 66 12.22 -9.57 22.14
N ASP A 67 11.96 -10.32 21.07
CA ASP A 67 11.89 -11.79 21.11
C ASP A 67 13.28 -12.44 21.26
N GLU A 68 14.32 -11.92 20.59
CA GLU A 68 15.69 -12.45 20.72
C GLU A 68 16.30 -12.14 22.08
N GLN A 69 16.18 -10.90 22.58
CA GLN A 69 16.76 -10.54 23.87
C GLN A 69 16.03 -11.22 25.04
N THR A 70 14.71 -11.39 24.95
CA THR A 70 13.94 -12.11 25.98
C THR A 70 14.27 -13.61 25.99
N GLN A 71 14.59 -14.21 24.85
CA GLN A 71 15.04 -15.61 24.78
C GLN A 71 16.46 -15.80 25.34
N LEU A 72 17.37 -14.87 25.07
CA LEU A 72 18.73 -14.87 25.65
C LEU A 72 18.72 -14.66 27.17
N LEU A 73 17.86 -13.77 27.68
CA LEU A 73 17.70 -13.56 29.12
C LEU A 73 17.07 -14.76 29.84
N LYS A 74 16.25 -15.57 29.15
CA LYS A 74 15.66 -16.80 29.69
C LYS A 74 16.63 -17.98 29.68
N SER A 75 17.47 -18.12 28.65
CA SER A 75 18.50 -19.17 28.61
C SER A 75 19.56 -18.96 29.69
N LEU A 76 19.99 -17.72 29.93
CA LEU A 76 20.94 -17.38 31.00
C LEU A 76 20.38 -17.65 32.42
N LYS A 77 19.08 -17.42 32.63
CA LYS A 77 18.41 -17.70 33.91
C LYS A 77 18.19 -19.20 34.17
N SER A 78 17.99 -19.98 33.11
CA SER A 78 17.76 -21.43 33.23
C SER A 78 19.01 -22.20 33.62
N GLU A 79 20.21 -21.63 33.39
CA GLU A 79 21.50 -22.24 33.72
C GLU A 79 21.92 -21.99 35.19
N GLU A 80 21.34 -21.00 35.87
CA GLU A 80 21.69 -20.62 37.26
C GLU A 80 20.81 -21.32 38.32
N GLU A 81 19.69 -21.95 37.93
CA GLU A 81 18.78 -22.70 38.84
C GLU A 81 19.10 -24.22 38.92
N LEU A 82 20.18 -24.71 38.29
CA LEU A 82 20.53 -26.14 38.22
C LEU A 82 21.64 -26.59 39.17
N ASP A 83 21.99 -25.81 40.21
CA ASP A 83 22.89 -26.24 41.28
C ASP A 83 22.31 -25.93 42.67
N VAL A 84 21.39 -26.78 43.12
CA VAL A 84 21.08 -26.95 44.55
C VAL A 84 21.18 -28.44 44.91
N PRO A 85 22.22 -28.86 45.67
CA PRO A 85 22.37 -30.23 46.15
C PRO A 85 21.36 -30.63 47.24
#